data_AF-A0A9P6LTV4-F1
#
_entry.id   AF-A0A9P6LTV4-F1
#
_cell.length_a   1.000
_cell.length_b   1.000
_cell.length_c   1.000
_cell.angle_alpha   90.00
_cell.angle_beta   90.00
_cell.angle_gamma   90.00
#
_symmetry.space_group_name_H-M   'P 1'
#
loop_
_entity.id
_entity.type
_entity.pdbx_description
1 polymer ?
#
loop_
_entity_poly.entity_id
_entity_poly.type
_entity_poly.pdbx_seq_one_letter_code
_entity_poly.pdbx_strand_id
1 'polypeptide(L)' 'MPGLAFDRTGTRLGHGRGYYDNYLVKTDAYNKSIGHPPVATVALALTEQMVDVPLPRCETDINPQEILYP' A
#
# COMPACT_ATOMS: atom_id res chain seq x y z
N MET A 1 3.15 3.63 -4.17
CA MET A 1 1.74 3.41 -3.79
C MET A 1 1.15 4.72 -3.32
N PRO A 2 0.16 5.28 -4.01
CA PRO A 2 -0.55 6.47 -3.55
C PRO A 2 -1.61 6.12 -2.49
N GLY A 3 -1.90 7.09 -1.64
CA GLY A 3 -2.91 7.01 -0.58
C GLY A 3 -3.32 8.42 -0.14
N LEU A 4 -4.47 8.51 0.51
CA LEU A 4 -4.95 9.73 1.17
C LEU A 4 -4.21 9.95 2.48
N ALA A 5 -4.04 8.88 3.26
CA ALA A 5 -3.36 8.89 4.54
C ALA A 5 -2.55 7.60 4.75
N PHE A 6 -1.55 7.70 5.61
CA PHE A 6 -0.72 6.60 6.07
C PHE A 6 -0.54 6.71 7.58
N ASP A 7 -0.45 5.58 8.29
CA ASP A 7 -0.17 5.58 9.72
C ASP A 7 1.23 5.06 10.06
N ARG A 8 1.61 5.20 11.33
CA ARG A 8 2.91 4.76 11.85
C ARG A 8 3.13 3.23 11.79
N THR A 9 2.07 2.45 11.55
CA THR A 9 2.15 1.00 11.38
C THR A 9 2.36 0.58 9.93
N GLY A 10 2.44 1.56 9.01
CA GLY A 10 2.59 1.32 7.59
C GLY A 10 1.26 1.09 6.85
N THR A 11 0.13 1.29 7.53
CA THR A 11 -1.19 1.14 6.89
C THR A 11 -1.44 2.27 5.93
N ARG A 12 -2.05 1.96 4.78
CA ARG A 12 -2.41 2.91 3.73
C ARG A 12 -3.93 3.02 3.61
N LEU A 13 -4.45 4.25 3.64
CA LEU A 13 -5.84 4.53 3.27
C LEU A 13 -5.91 5.02 1.82
N GLY A 14 -6.56 4.27 0.94
CA GLY A 14 -6.83 4.68 -0.44
C GLY A 14 -8.11 5.51 -0.61
N HIS A 15 -8.47 5.83 -1.85
CA HIS A 15 -9.74 6.52 -2.18
C HIS A 15 -10.99 5.60 -2.21
N GLY A 16 -10.91 4.41 -1.60
CA GLY A 16 -12.08 3.54 -1.35
C GLY A 16 -12.43 2.50 -2.44
N ARG A 17 -11.76 2.45 -3.60
CA ARG A 17 -12.07 1.47 -4.67
C ARG A 17 -11.15 0.24 -4.73
N GLY A 18 -10.15 0.15 -3.85
CA GLY A 18 -9.25 -1.02 -3.76
C GLY A 18 -8.45 -1.32 -5.05
N TYR A 19 -8.26 -0.34 -5.95
CA TYR A 19 -7.57 -0.59 -7.23
C TYR A 19 -6.15 -1.11 -7.05
N TYR A 20 -5.40 -0.56 -6.09
CA TYR A 20 -4.02 -0.96 -5.82
C TYR A 20 -3.93 -2.33 -5.18
N ASP A 21 -4.84 -2.65 -4.25
CA ASP A 21 -4.88 -3.95 -3.58
C ASP A 21 -5.17 -5.04 -4.62
N ASN A 22 -6.18 -4.83 -5.48
CA ASN A 22 -6.51 -5.72 -6.59
C ASN A 22 -5.36 -5.85 -7.61
N TYR A 23 -4.66 -4.77 -7.91
CA TYR A 23 -3.54 -4.78 -8.85
C TYR A 23 -2.34 -5.59 -8.31
N LEU A 24 -2.01 -5.41 -7.02
CA LEU A 24 -0.88 -6.10 -6.40
C LEU A 24 -1.13 -7.60 -6.28
N VAL A 25 -2.35 -8.02 -5.94
CA VAL A 25 -2.73 -9.45 -5.95
C VAL A 25 -2.54 -10.07 -7.34
N LYS A 26 -3.04 -9.40 -8.39
CA LYS A 26 -2.91 -9.89 -9.77
C LYS A 26 -1.46 -9.95 -10.23
N THR A 27 -0.68 -8.93 -9.91
CA THR A 27 0.72 -8.85 -10.32
C THR A 27 1.58 -9.86 -9.57
N ASP A 28 1.33 -10.09 -8.28
CA ASP A 28 2.01 -11.13 -7.50
C ASP A 28 1.72 -12.54 -8.07
N ALA A 29 0.45 -12.83 -8.37
CA ALA A 29 0.07 -14.09 -9.00
C ALA A 29 0.74 -14.29 -10.38
N TYR A 30 0.78 -13.23 -11.19
CA TYR A 30 1.46 -13.27 -12.48
C TYR A 30 2.97 -13.48 -12.33
N ASN A 31 3.64 -12.72 -11.47
CA ASN A 31 5.08 -12.85 -11.24
C ASN A 31 5.46 -14.25 -10.76
N LYS A 32 4.67 -14.83 -9.84
CA LYS A 32 4.82 -16.23 -9.41
C LYS A 32 4.72 -17.21 -10.58
N SER A 33 3.79 -16.99 -11.52
CA SER A 33 3.60 -17.88 -12.67
C SER A 33 4.77 -17.88 -13.66
N ILE A 34 5.54 -16.79 -13.70
CA ILE A 34 6.71 -16.64 -14.58
C ILE A 34 8.06 -16.75 -13.84
N GLY A 35 8.04 -17.10 -12.54
CA GLY A 35 9.25 -17.23 -11.72
C GLY A 35 9.94 -15.90 -11.35
N HIS A 36 9.21 -14.78 -11.39
CA HIS A 36 9.70 -13.47 -11.00
C HIS A 36 9.39 -13.15 -9.53
N PRO A 37 10.21 -12.32 -8.85
CA PRO A 37 9.93 -11.89 -7.50
C PRO A 37 8.71 -10.93 -7.43
N PRO A 38 8.10 -10.76 -6.24
CA PRO A 38 7.05 -9.76 -6.02
C PRO A 38 7.54 -8.34 -6.33
N VAL A 39 6.60 -7.46 -6.71
CA VAL A 39 6.91 -6.05 -7.01
C VAL A 39 7.23 -5.29 -5.72
N ALA A 40 8.31 -4.51 -5.74
CA ALA A 40 8.64 -3.62 -4.63
C ALA A 40 7.63 -2.47 -4.53
N THR A 41 7.15 -2.18 -3.32
CA THR A 41 6.10 -1.17 -3.09
C THR A 41 6.58 -0.07 -2.15
N VAL A 42 6.77 1.13 -2.70
CA VAL A 42 7.14 2.33 -1.94
C VAL A 42 6.02 3.36 -2.05
N ALA A 43 5.54 3.87 -0.94
CA ALA A 43 4.61 5.00 -0.88
C ALA A 43 5.39 6.31 -0.73
N LEU A 44 4.95 7.33 -1.47
CA LEU A 44 5.42 8.71 -1.28
C LEU A 44 4.27 9.46 -0.62
N ALA A 45 4.54 10.06 0.53
CA ALA A 45 3.55 10.76 1.34
C ALA A 45 4.05 12.15 1.71
N LEU A 46 3.12 13.08 1.90
CA LEU A 46 3.39 14.34 2.57
C LEU A 46 3.36 14.13 4.10
N THR A 47 3.99 15.02 4.86
CA THR A 47 3.95 14.98 6.32
C THR A 47 2.51 15.04 6.85
N GLU A 48 1.62 15.81 6.20
CA GLU A 48 0.19 15.92 6.53
C GLU A 48 -0.61 14.65 6.24
N GLN A 49 -0.08 13.76 5.40
CA GLN A 49 -0.70 12.46 5.13
C GLN A 49 -0.32 11.41 6.18
N MET A 50 0.67 11.69 7.02
CA MET A 50 1.04 10.82 8.14
C MET A 50 0.13 11.11 9.33
N VAL A 51 -0.60 10.09 9.78
CA VAL A 51 -1.49 10.18 10.95
C VAL A 51 -0.94 9.34 12.11
N ASP A 52 -1.10 9.85 13.33
CA ASP A 52 -0.64 9.18 14.55
C ASP A 52 -1.69 8.23 15.14
N VAL A 53 -2.90 8.21 14.57
CA VAL A 53 -3.96 7.25 14.91
C VAL A 53 -3.98 6.09 13.90
N PRO A 54 -4.26 4.86 14.34
CA PRO A 54 -4.41 3.73 13.42
C PRO A 54 -5.51 3.98 12.39
N LEU A 55 -5.18 3.74 11.12
CA LEU A 55 -6.16 3.85 10.03
C LEU A 55 -7.11 2.65 10.03
N PRO A 56 -8.39 2.85 9.67
CA PRO A 56 -9.29 1.73 9.45
C PRO A 56 -8.77 0.87 8.28
N ARG A 57 -8.69 -0.44 8.51
CA ARG A 57 -8.21 -1.42 7.53
C ARG A 57 -9.05 -2.68 7.55
N CYS A 58 -9.01 -3.42 6.47
CA CYS A 58 -9.59 -4.74 6.31
C CYS A 58 -8.52 -5.78 5.96
N GLU A 59 -8.90 -7.06 6.01
CA GLU A 59 -7.98 -8.19 5.74
C GLU A 59 -7.40 -8.18 4.32
N THR A 60 -8.08 -7.53 3.38
CA THR A 60 -7.66 -7.45 1.97
C THR A 60 -6.75 -6.26 1.66
N ASP A 61 -6.53 -5.34 2.62
CA ASP A 61 -5.70 -4.16 2.39
C ASP A 61 -4.21 -4.53 2.35
N ILE A 62 -3.52 -4.08 1.30
CA ILE A 62 -2.10 -4.30 1.11
C ILE A 62 -1.32 -3.04 1.47
N ASN A 63 -0.43 -3.19 2.45
CA ASN A 63 0.47 -2.13 2.89
C ASN A 63 1.68 -1.99 1.95
N PRO A 64 2.16 -0.76 1.71
CA PRO A 64 3.46 -0.57 1.10
C PRO A 64 4.57 -1.14 2.00
N GLN A 65 5.66 -1.59 1.38
CA GLN A 65 6.85 -2.03 2.12
C GLN A 65 7.57 -0.85 2.80
N GLU A 66 7.56 0.31 2.17
CA GLU A 66 8.19 1.52 2.70
C GLU A 66 7.34 2.75 2.41
N ILE A 67 7.35 3.72 3.33
CA ILE A 67 6.69 5.02 3.17
C ILE A 67 7.76 6.10 3.33
N LEU A 68 7.98 6.88 2.28
CA LEU A 68 8.89 8.01 2.27
C LEU A 68 8.08 9.30 2.39
N TYR A 69 8.48 10.15 3.32
CA TYR A 69 7.92 11.47 3.54
C TYR A 69 9.00 12.42 4.08
N PRO A 70 8.86 13.75 3.87
CA PRO A 70 9.78 14.75 4.41
C PRO A 70 9.78 14.83 5.94
#